data_AF-A0A480A425-F1
#
_entry.id   AF-A0A480A425-F1
#
_cell.length_a   1.000
_cell.length_b   1.000
_cell.length_c   1.000
_cell.angle_alpha   90.00
_cell.angle_beta   90.00
_cell.angle_gamma   90.00
#
_symmetry.space_group_name_H-M   'P 1'
#
loop_
_entity.id
_entity.type
_entity.pdbx_description
1 polymer ?
#
loop_
_entity_poly.entity_id
_entity_poly.type
_entity_poly.pdbx_seq_one_letter_code
_entity_poly.pdbx_strand_id
1 'polypeptide(L)'
;MKIQPEITYRNVEKSEAIDNLVHEKIAKLENICNYINSCHIAIEKIHDRPRSGSPYRVRIDLTVPPGHELAAEKNPGEGVQYQPLDAVVRETFDAMRQQLVKLTQLQRASEQAGRYEEAQESTGLVTKLFREDGYGFLKTLDGREIYFHQNSVLHHDFDRLEIGTGVHFSLEDGEEGPQASTVKIVDKPGVRAGKSSEKLVETPLDW
;
A
#
# COMPACT_ATOMS: atom_id res chain seq x y z
N MET A 1 1.26 8.71 -18.94
CA MET A 1 2.59 8.74 -18.28
C MET A 1 3.09 10.18 -18.24
N LYS A 2 3.99 10.57 -17.32
CA LYS A 2 4.51 11.95 -17.26
C LYS A 2 5.73 12.20 -18.18
N ILE A 3 6.33 11.13 -18.68
CA ILE A 3 7.54 11.15 -19.50
C ILE A 3 7.34 10.33 -20.77
N GLN A 4 8.17 10.57 -21.79
CA GLN A 4 8.19 9.74 -23.00
C GLN A 4 9.01 8.46 -22.75
N PRO A 5 8.53 7.28 -23.18
CA PRO A 5 9.28 6.03 -23.04
C PRO A 5 10.53 6.05 -23.94
N GLU A 6 11.63 5.52 -23.43
CA GLU A 6 12.85 5.32 -24.20
C GLU A 6 12.89 3.88 -24.72
N ILE A 7 12.90 3.70 -26.05
CA ILE A 7 12.89 2.38 -26.70
C ILE A 7 14.19 2.21 -27.48
N THR A 8 14.95 1.18 -27.15
CA THR A 8 16.24 0.85 -27.78
C THR A 8 16.14 -0.50 -28.50
N TYR A 9 16.54 -0.53 -29.77
CA TYR A 9 16.66 -1.76 -30.57
C TYR A 9 18.14 -2.06 -30.84
N ARG A 10 18.63 -3.25 -30.50
CA ARG A 10 20.02 -3.67 -30.75
C ARG A 10 20.07 -4.97 -31.54
N ASN A 11 20.71 -4.95 -32.71
CA ASN A 11 20.85 -6.12 -33.60
C ASN A 11 19.51 -6.76 -34.00
N VAL A 12 18.41 -6.00 -33.91
CA VAL A 12 17.06 -6.41 -34.29
C VAL A 12 16.60 -5.47 -35.40
N GLU A 13 15.98 -6.02 -36.43
CA GLU A 13 15.34 -5.23 -37.47
C GLU A 13 14.06 -4.60 -36.90
N LYS A 14 14.02 -3.26 -36.88
CA LYS A 14 12.82 -2.51 -36.48
C LYS A 14 11.76 -2.67 -37.56
N SER A 15 10.72 -3.46 -37.27
CA SER A 15 9.53 -3.55 -38.12
C SER A 15 8.37 -2.74 -37.53
N GLU A 16 7.49 -2.22 -38.37
CA GLU A 16 6.29 -1.50 -37.92
C GLU A 16 5.41 -2.37 -37.02
N ALA A 17 5.33 -3.68 -37.27
CA ALA A 17 4.55 -4.60 -36.46
C ALA A 17 5.04 -4.66 -35.00
N ILE A 18 6.37 -4.69 -34.79
CA ILE A 18 6.95 -4.69 -33.44
C ILE A 18 6.82 -3.31 -32.79
N ASP A 19 7.06 -2.23 -33.53
CA ASP A 19 6.93 -0.87 -33.00
C ASP A 19 5.49 -0.62 -32.51
N ASN A 20 4.50 -0.98 -33.33
CA ASN A 20 3.08 -0.89 -32.98
C ASN A 20 2.74 -1.75 -31.75
N LEU A 21 3.26 -2.98 -31.68
CA LEU A 21 3.05 -3.86 -30.54
C LEU A 21 3.63 -3.27 -29.24
N VAL A 22 4.83 -2.70 -29.30
CA VAL A 22 5.49 -2.07 -28.15
C VAL A 22 4.69 -0.85 -27.70
N HIS A 23 4.29 0.03 -28.62
CA HIS A 23 3.47 1.20 -28.29
C HIS A 23 2.10 0.83 -27.71
N GLU A 24 1.42 -0.18 -28.26
CA GLU A 24 0.16 -0.70 -27.71
C GLU A 24 0.35 -1.21 -26.28
N LYS A 25 1.43 -1.95 -26.03
CA LYS A 25 1.73 -2.50 -24.71
C LYS A 25 2.14 -1.43 -23.69
N ILE A 26 2.87 -0.39 -24.11
CA ILE A 26 3.17 0.78 -23.27
C ILE A 26 1.86 1.44 -22.83
N ALA A 27 0.95 1.73 -23.77
CA ALA A 27 -0.34 2.34 -23.45
C ALA A 27 -1.14 1.54 -22.41
N LYS A 28 -1.05 0.20 -22.44
CA LYS A 28 -1.65 -0.67 -21.42
C LYS A 28 -1.02 -0.52 -20.03
N LEU A 29 0.30 -0.31 -19.94
CA LEU A 29 0.96 -0.02 -18.66
C LEU A 29 0.55 1.37 -18.13
N GLU A 30 0.43 2.36 -19.00
CA GLU A 30 0.01 3.72 -18.60
C GLU A 30 -1.40 3.76 -18.01
N ASN A 31 -2.32 2.93 -18.53
CA ASN A 31 -3.68 2.81 -18.00
C ASN A 31 -3.73 2.25 -16.57
N ILE A 32 -2.68 1.53 -16.13
CA ILE A 32 -2.60 0.96 -14.79
C ILE A 32 -1.98 1.97 -13.82
N CYS A 33 -0.89 2.61 -14.23
CA CYS A 33 -0.18 3.60 -13.44
C CYS A 33 0.20 4.81 -14.31
N ASN A 34 -0.44 5.95 -14.07
CA ASN A 34 -0.23 7.16 -14.86
C ASN A 34 0.94 8.02 -14.36
N TYR A 35 1.52 7.69 -13.19
CA TYR A 35 2.59 8.43 -12.51
C TYR A 35 3.98 7.79 -12.63
N ILE A 36 4.20 6.96 -13.66
CA ILE A 36 5.53 6.40 -13.98
C ILE A 36 6.52 7.54 -14.32
N ASN A 37 7.70 7.51 -13.68
CA ASN A 37 8.77 8.51 -13.83
C ASN A 37 9.82 8.15 -14.88
N SER A 38 10.08 6.85 -15.07
CA SER A 38 11.03 6.33 -16.05
C SER A 38 10.47 5.07 -16.70
N CYS A 39 10.66 4.92 -18.01
CA CYS A 39 10.29 3.74 -18.78
C CYS A 39 11.35 3.51 -19.86
N HIS A 40 12.22 2.53 -19.63
CA HIS A 40 13.27 2.14 -20.56
C HIS A 40 13.00 0.72 -21.06
N ILE A 41 12.94 0.55 -22.38
CA ILE A 41 12.67 -0.72 -23.04
C ILE A 41 13.82 -1.03 -23.97
N ALA A 42 14.51 -2.13 -23.73
CA ALA A 42 15.59 -2.64 -24.57
C ALA A 42 15.17 -3.95 -25.24
N ILE A 43 15.21 -3.96 -26.57
CA ILE A 43 14.91 -5.13 -27.40
C ILE A 43 16.18 -5.49 -28.17
N GLU A 44 16.74 -6.65 -27.87
CA GLU A 44 18.06 -7.06 -28.35
C GLU A 44 18.02 -8.43 -29.02
N LYS A 45 18.85 -8.63 -30.04
CA LYS A 45 19.22 -9.96 -30.55
C LYS A 45 20.64 -10.27 -30.09
N ILE A 46 20.79 -11.28 -29.25
CA ILE A 46 22.06 -11.61 -28.60
C ILE A 46 22.85 -12.63 -29.42
N HIS A 47 22.18 -13.46 -30.20
CA HIS A 47 22.84 -14.54 -30.91
C HIS A 47 22.19 -14.82 -32.27
N ASP A 48 22.98 -14.88 -33.35
CA ASP A 48 22.44 -15.13 -34.70
C ASP A 48 22.06 -16.59 -34.95
N ARG A 49 22.73 -17.53 -34.26
CA ARG A 49 22.53 -18.99 -34.36
C ARG A 49 22.49 -19.67 -32.99
N PRO A 50 21.47 -19.42 -32.15
CA PRO A 50 21.48 -19.85 -30.76
C PRO A 50 21.63 -21.36 -30.69
N ARG A 51 22.52 -21.86 -29.80
CA ARG A 51 22.66 -23.31 -29.56
C ARG A 51 21.37 -23.91 -28.99
N SER A 52 20.55 -23.10 -28.31
CA SER A 52 19.20 -23.40 -27.86
C SER A 52 18.50 -22.11 -27.38
N GLY A 53 17.16 -22.03 -27.42
CA GLY A 53 16.37 -20.87 -26.98
C GLY A 53 16.06 -19.82 -28.06
N SER A 54 15.42 -18.70 -27.68
CA SER A 54 15.18 -17.56 -28.58
C SER A 54 16.44 -16.68 -28.64
N PRO A 55 16.82 -16.15 -29.81
CA PRO A 55 17.95 -15.24 -29.93
C PRO A 55 17.66 -13.85 -29.34
N TYR A 56 16.41 -13.59 -28.96
CA TYR A 56 15.94 -12.29 -28.52
C TYR A 56 15.93 -12.17 -27.01
N ARG A 57 16.37 -11.00 -26.53
CA ARG A 57 16.23 -10.56 -25.14
C ARG A 57 15.40 -9.29 -25.12
N VAL A 58 14.43 -9.25 -24.24
CA VAL A 58 13.65 -8.03 -23.97
C VAL A 58 13.81 -7.69 -22.49
N ARG A 59 14.14 -6.43 -22.22
CA ARG A 59 14.26 -5.87 -20.89
C ARG A 59 13.40 -4.62 -20.79
N ILE A 60 12.65 -4.51 -19.70
CA ILE A 60 11.82 -3.36 -19.36
C ILE A 60 12.21 -2.92 -17.95
N ASP A 61 12.64 -1.68 -17.81
CA ASP A 61 12.90 -1.03 -16.53
C ASP A 61 11.91 0.12 -16.35
N LEU A 62 11.16 0.11 -15.25
CA LEU A 62 10.25 1.18 -14.86
C LEU A 62 10.63 1.75 -13.50
N THR A 63 10.51 3.06 -13.35
CA THR A 63 10.61 3.72 -12.04
C THR A 63 9.28 4.37 -11.70
N VAL A 64 8.74 4.01 -10.53
CA VAL A 64 7.45 4.48 -10.02
C VAL A 64 7.67 5.20 -8.66
N PRO A 65 7.21 6.44 -8.49
CA PRO A 65 7.19 7.13 -7.20
C PRO A 65 6.63 6.28 -6.04
N PRO A 66 7.10 6.46 -4.80
CA PRO A 66 8.16 7.37 -4.35
C PRO A 66 9.60 6.85 -4.53
N GLY A 67 9.85 5.87 -5.41
CA GLY A 67 11.21 5.32 -5.63
C GLY A 67 11.25 3.82 -5.90
N HIS A 68 10.14 3.23 -6.30
CA HIS A 68 10.06 1.82 -6.64
C HIS A 68 10.63 1.58 -8.03
N GLU A 69 11.59 0.67 -8.12
CA GLU A 69 12.16 0.22 -9.38
C GLU A 69 11.60 -1.17 -9.73
N LEU A 70 11.03 -1.29 -10.92
CA LEU A 70 10.52 -2.55 -11.46
C LEU A 70 11.36 -2.93 -12.67
N ALA A 71 11.81 -4.18 -12.71
CA ALA A 71 12.55 -4.72 -13.83
C ALA A 71 11.91 -6.05 -14.27
N ALA A 72 11.64 -6.17 -15.56
CA ALA A 72 11.23 -7.41 -16.19
C ALA A 72 12.19 -7.73 -17.33
N GLU A 73 12.75 -8.92 -17.30
CA GLU A 73 13.65 -9.41 -18.33
C GLU A 73 13.24 -10.81 -18.75
N LYS A 74 13.21 -11.05 -20.07
CA LYS A 74 13.11 -12.39 -20.62
C LYS A 74 14.25 -12.64 -21.60
N ASN A 75 14.99 -13.70 -21.29
CA ASN A 75 15.90 -14.40 -22.18
C ASN A 75 15.50 -15.88 -22.09
N PRO A 76 14.73 -16.42 -23.04
CA PRO A 76 14.27 -17.80 -22.95
C PRO A 76 15.49 -18.74 -23.07
N GLY A 77 15.74 -19.48 -21.99
CA GLY A 77 16.88 -20.40 -21.86
C GLY A 77 16.78 -21.64 -22.74
N GLU A 78 17.82 -22.47 -22.67
CA GLU A 78 17.95 -23.69 -23.46
C GLU A 78 16.77 -24.64 -23.25
N GLY A 79 16.17 -25.13 -24.34
CA GLY A 79 15.09 -26.12 -24.34
C GLY A 79 13.71 -25.59 -24.75
N VAL A 80 13.58 -24.27 -24.98
CA VAL A 80 12.34 -23.65 -25.48
C VAL A 80 12.35 -23.62 -27.01
N GLN A 81 11.24 -24.08 -27.63
CA GLN A 81 10.99 -23.96 -29.07
C GLN A 81 11.16 -22.49 -29.50
N TYR A 82 11.91 -22.23 -30.58
CA TYR A 82 12.26 -20.89 -31.05
C TYR A 82 11.07 -19.92 -30.96
N GLN A 83 11.05 -19.07 -29.93
CA GLN A 83 9.97 -18.12 -29.75
C GLN A 83 10.23 -16.90 -30.65
N PRO A 84 9.24 -16.48 -31.43
CA PRO A 84 9.35 -15.26 -32.21
C PRO A 84 9.41 -14.03 -31.28
N LEU A 85 10.00 -12.94 -31.77
CA LEU A 85 10.24 -11.73 -30.99
C LEU A 85 8.95 -11.16 -30.36
N ASP A 86 7.83 -11.22 -31.08
CA ASP A 86 6.54 -10.73 -30.59
C ASP A 86 6.04 -11.50 -29.36
N ALA A 87 6.30 -12.80 -29.28
CA ALA A 87 6.00 -13.61 -28.10
C ALA A 87 6.85 -13.17 -26.90
N VAL A 88 8.16 -13.01 -27.08
CA VAL A 88 9.09 -12.55 -26.03
C VAL A 88 8.70 -11.15 -25.53
N VAL A 89 8.34 -10.25 -26.44
CA VAL A 89 7.82 -8.92 -26.10
C VAL A 89 6.55 -9.06 -25.25
N ARG A 90 5.54 -9.79 -25.72
CA ARG A 90 4.26 -9.96 -24.99
C ARG A 90 4.48 -10.51 -23.60
N GLU A 91 5.25 -11.59 -23.46
CA GLU A 91 5.52 -12.22 -22.17
C GLU A 91 6.24 -11.27 -21.19
N THR A 92 7.21 -10.49 -21.68
CA THR A 92 7.95 -9.52 -20.84
C THR A 92 7.03 -8.40 -20.35
N PHE A 93 6.19 -7.86 -21.24
CA PHE A 93 5.19 -6.85 -20.86
C PHE A 93 4.14 -7.39 -19.90
N ASP A 94 3.72 -8.64 -20.07
CA ASP A 94 2.73 -9.27 -19.18
C ASP A 94 3.34 -9.50 -17.78
N ALA A 95 4.62 -9.87 -17.69
CA ALA A 95 5.35 -9.94 -16.43
C ALA A 95 5.47 -8.55 -15.76
N MET A 96 5.82 -7.52 -16.52
CA MET A 96 5.88 -6.13 -16.01
C MET A 96 4.51 -5.65 -15.53
N ARG A 97 3.45 -5.95 -16.28
CA ARG A 97 2.07 -5.63 -15.90
C ARG A 97 1.70 -6.24 -14.55
N GLN A 98 2.02 -7.51 -14.33
CA GLN A 98 1.73 -8.19 -13.06
C GLN A 98 2.45 -7.53 -11.88
N GLN A 99 3.73 -7.18 -12.05
CA GLN A 99 4.50 -6.47 -11.03
C GLN A 99 3.90 -5.09 -10.73
N LEU A 100 3.54 -4.33 -11.76
CA LEU A 100 2.96 -3.00 -11.63
C LEU A 100 1.62 -3.04 -10.89
N VAL A 101 0.72 -3.97 -11.26
CA VAL A 101 -0.58 -4.14 -10.56
C VAL A 101 -0.36 -4.47 -9.08
N LYS A 102 0.55 -5.39 -8.77
CA LYS A 102 0.88 -5.76 -7.39
C LYS A 102 1.39 -4.55 -6.61
N LEU A 103 2.27 -3.76 -7.22
CA LEU A 103 2.82 -2.56 -6.60
C LEU A 103 1.74 -1.50 -6.34
N THR A 104 0.87 -1.21 -7.30
CA THR A 104 -0.21 -0.25 -7.14
C THR A 104 -1.20 -0.69 -6.07
N GLN A 105 -1.47 -1.99 -5.94
CA GLN A 105 -2.30 -2.54 -4.86
C GLN A 105 -1.66 -2.36 -3.49
N LEU A 106 -0.36 -2.65 -3.37
CA LEU A 106 0.38 -2.45 -2.12
C LEU A 106 0.44 -0.97 -1.73
N GLN A 107 0.68 -0.06 -2.69
CA GLN A 107 0.67 1.39 -2.43
C GLN A 107 -0.68 1.88 -1.94
N ARG A 108 -1.78 1.46 -2.56
CA ARG A 108 -3.13 1.84 -2.10
C ARG A 108 -3.40 1.30 -0.69
N ALA A 109 -3.00 0.07 -0.40
CA ALA A 109 -3.14 -0.50 0.93
C ALA A 109 -2.28 0.24 1.96
N SER A 110 -1.05 0.62 1.62
CA SER A 110 -0.16 1.38 2.50
C SER A 110 -0.55 2.85 2.66
N GLU A 111 -1.08 3.50 1.63
CA GLU A 111 -1.62 4.86 1.72
C GLU A 111 -2.88 4.90 2.58
N GLN A 112 -3.73 3.86 2.47
CA GLN A 112 -4.86 3.71 3.36
C GLN A 112 -4.39 3.47 4.80
N ALA A 113 -3.39 2.61 5.00
CA ALA A 113 -2.79 2.37 6.32
C ALA A 113 -2.04 3.60 6.90
N GLY A 114 -1.36 4.39 6.07
CA GLY A 114 -0.56 5.54 6.47
C GLY A 114 -1.39 6.81 6.69
N ARG A 115 -2.52 6.97 5.98
CA ARG A 115 -3.54 7.99 6.33
C ARG A 115 -4.09 7.81 7.74
N TYR A 116 -4.08 6.58 8.26
CA TYR A 116 -4.43 6.29 9.65
C TYR A 116 -3.33 6.65 10.65
N GLU A 117 -2.08 6.85 10.22
CA GLU A 117 -0.94 7.22 11.08
C GLU A 117 -0.64 8.73 11.04
N GLU A 118 -0.85 9.43 9.91
CA GLU A 118 -0.55 10.88 9.79
C GLU A 118 -1.70 11.82 10.21
N ALA A 119 -2.93 11.32 10.33
CA ALA A 119 -4.06 12.13 10.77
C ALA A 119 -4.00 12.33 12.30
N GLN A 120 -3.21 13.33 12.75
CA GLN A 120 -3.12 13.84 14.13
C GLN A 120 -3.52 12.81 15.19
N GLU A 121 -2.63 11.87 15.49
CA GLU A 121 -2.82 10.83 16.52
C GLU A 121 -3.16 11.48 17.87
N SER A 122 -4.44 11.71 18.09
CA SER A 122 -4.96 12.27 19.31
C SER A 122 -5.20 11.10 20.25
N THR A 123 -4.77 11.26 21.50
CA THR A 123 -5.02 10.23 22.52
C THR A 123 -6.33 10.56 23.24
N GLY A 124 -7.16 9.54 23.45
CA GLY A 124 -8.41 9.66 24.18
C GLY A 124 -8.74 8.42 24.98
N LEU A 125 -9.74 8.55 25.85
CA LEU A 125 -10.30 7.46 26.63
C LEU A 125 -11.75 7.23 26.21
N VAL A 126 -12.13 5.97 26.00
CA VAL A 126 -13.54 5.64 25.74
C VAL A 126 -14.37 5.91 26.99
N THR A 127 -15.34 6.83 26.91
CA THR A 127 -16.22 7.19 28.04
C THR A 127 -17.59 6.55 27.93
N LYS A 128 -18.08 6.33 26.72
CA LYS A 128 -19.39 5.73 26.43
C LYS A 128 -19.26 4.76 25.26
N LEU A 129 -19.92 3.61 25.36
CA LEU A 129 -19.90 2.59 24.31
C LEU A 129 -21.29 1.93 24.24
N PHE A 130 -21.92 2.03 23.07
CA PHE A 130 -23.23 1.45 22.77
C PHE A 130 -23.03 0.32 21.77
N ARG A 131 -22.80 -0.89 22.29
CA ARG A 131 -22.45 -2.06 21.47
C ARG A 131 -23.59 -2.49 20.55
N GLU A 132 -24.83 -2.39 21.01
CA GLU A 132 -26.01 -2.78 20.25
C GLU A 132 -26.22 -1.87 19.02
N ASP A 133 -25.93 -0.58 19.19
CA ASP A 133 -26.09 0.42 18.13
C ASP A 133 -24.80 0.65 17.32
N GLY A 134 -23.67 0.05 17.71
CA GLY A 134 -22.41 0.11 16.96
C GLY A 134 -21.68 1.46 17.02
N TYR A 135 -21.85 2.26 18.07
CA TYR A 135 -21.14 3.54 18.22
C TYR A 135 -20.64 3.81 19.65
N GLY A 136 -19.81 4.83 19.80
CA GLY A 136 -19.29 5.24 21.10
C GLY A 136 -18.78 6.67 21.12
N PHE A 137 -18.32 7.10 22.30
CA PHE A 137 -17.69 8.39 22.52
C PHE A 137 -16.35 8.21 23.22
N LEU A 138 -15.38 8.99 22.77
CA LEU A 138 -14.06 9.11 23.39
C LEU A 138 -13.86 10.52 23.92
N LYS A 139 -13.11 10.66 25.00
CA LYS A 139 -12.75 11.94 25.60
C LYS A 139 -11.27 12.19 25.42
N THR A 140 -10.95 13.33 24.81
CA THR A 140 -9.58 13.83 24.64
C THR A 140 -8.98 14.33 25.95
N LEU A 141 -7.66 14.47 25.98
CA LEU A 141 -6.95 15.12 27.10
C LEU A 141 -7.43 16.55 27.34
N ASP A 142 -7.83 17.26 26.28
CA ASP A 142 -8.38 18.62 26.34
C ASP A 142 -9.85 18.64 26.81
N GLY A 143 -10.43 17.48 27.13
CA GLY A 143 -11.76 17.34 27.69
C GLY A 143 -12.91 17.34 26.69
N ARG A 144 -12.62 17.40 25.37
CA ARG A 144 -13.64 17.31 24.31
C ARG A 144 -14.11 15.86 24.15
N GLU A 145 -15.42 15.66 24.03
CA GLU A 145 -16.02 14.38 23.63
C GLU A 145 -16.08 14.32 22.10
N ILE A 146 -15.63 13.21 21.53
CA ILE A 146 -15.60 12.93 20.10
C ILE A 146 -16.40 11.66 19.86
N TYR A 147 -17.30 11.71 18.90
CA TYR A 147 -18.11 10.58 18.46
C TYR A 147 -17.29 9.63 17.58
N PHE A 148 -17.49 8.32 17.68
CA PHE A 148 -16.94 7.33 16.75
C PHE A 148 -17.92 6.21 16.46
N HIS A 149 -17.86 5.66 15.25
CA HIS A 149 -18.67 4.51 14.83
C HIS A 149 -17.81 3.24 14.82
N GLN A 150 -18.43 2.05 14.90
CA GLN A 150 -17.72 0.76 14.83
C GLN A 150 -16.86 0.60 13.57
N ASN A 151 -17.29 1.20 12.45
CA ASN A 151 -16.55 1.17 11.18
C ASN A 151 -15.24 1.98 11.25
N SER A 152 -15.13 2.91 12.20
CA SER A 152 -13.92 3.69 12.44
C SER A 152 -12.90 2.89 13.27
N VAL A 153 -13.27 1.75 13.88
CA VAL A 153 -12.35 0.95 14.70
C VAL A 153 -11.56 -0.02 13.83
N LEU A 154 -10.23 0.11 13.87
CA LEU A 154 -9.34 -0.75 13.08
C LEU A 154 -9.38 -2.21 13.56
N HIS A 155 -9.04 -3.11 12.64
CA HIS A 155 -8.92 -4.57 12.90
C HIS A 155 -10.19 -5.26 13.41
N HIS A 156 -11.36 -4.64 13.25
CA HIS A 156 -12.62 -5.12 13.85
C HIS A 156 -12.54 -5.26 15.37
N ASP A 157 -11.72 -4.43 16.02
CA ASP A 157 -11.50 -4.47 17.48
C ASP A 157 -12.63 -3.77 18.27
N PHE A 158 -13.76 -3.42 17.66
CA PHE A 158 -14.88 -2.75 18.34
C PHE A 158 -15.40 -3.58 19.54
N ASP A 159 -15.54 -4.90 19.35
CA ASP A 159 -15.96 -5.82 20.42
C ASP A 159 -14.98 -5.89 21.60
N ARG A 160 -13.75 -5.44 21.38
CA ARG A 160 -12.65 -5.44 22.33
C ARG A 160 -12.52 -4.13 23.10
N LEU A 161 -13.31 -3.11 22.77
CA LEU A 161 -13.37 -1.83 23.46
C LEU A 161 -14.17 -1.92 24.75
N GLU A 162 -13.68 -1.28 25.80
CA GLU A 162 -14.36 -1.13 27.08
C GLU A 162 -14.34 0.34 27.50
N ILE A 163 -15.24 0.71 28.40
CA ILE A 163 -15.19 2.05 29.01
C ILE A 163 -13.89 2.15 29.80
N GLY A 164 -13.11 3.19 29.55
CA GLY A 164 -11.77 3.38 30.09
C GLY A 164 -10.63 2.88 29.18
N THR A 165 -10.92 2.27 28.02
CA THR A 165 -9.89 1.93 27.03
C THR A 165 -9.20 3.18 26.49
N GLY A 166 -7.87 3.21 26.60
CA GLY A 166 -7.01 4.19 25.95
C GLY A 166 -6.92 3.90 24.46
N VAL A 167 -7.22 4.90 23.65
CA VAL A 167 -7.21 4.80 22.19
C VAL A 167 -6.41 5.93 21.57
N HIS A 168 -5.75 5.64 20.46
CA HIS A 168 -5.32 6.64 19.49
C HIS A 168 -6.43 6.78 18.45
N PHE A 169 -6.72 8.01 18.06
CA PHE A 169 -7.75 8.27 17.07
C PHE A 169 -7.41 9.48 16.21
N SER A 170 -8.02 9.52 15.03
CA SER A 170 -7.89 10.60 14.06
C SER A 170 -9.21 11.35 13.92
N LEU A 171 -9.15 12.69 13.94
CA LEU A 171 -10.31 13.56 13.76
C LEU A 171 -10.64 13.78 12.29
N GLU A 172 -11.93 13.84 11.98
CA GLU A 172 -12.47 14.25 10.70
C GLU A 172 -13.73 15.10 10.92
N ASP A 173 -13.96 16.10 10.06
CA ASP A 173 -15.17 16.92 10.10
C ASP A 173 -16.36 16.11 9.55
N GLY A 174 -17.28 15.71 10.44
CA GLY A 174 -18.53 15.05 10.08
C GLY A 174 -19.69 16.01 9.87
N GLU A 175 -20.83 15.49 9.41
CA GLU A 175 -22.05 16.28 9.16
C GLU A 175 -22.59 16.97 10.43
N GLU A 176 -22.41 16.35 11.60
CA GLU A 176 -22.85 16.88 12.90
C GLU A 176 -21.69 17.47 13.74
N GLY A 177 -20.50 17.58 13.15
CA GLY A 177 -19.29 18.07 13.82
C GLY A 177 -18.13 17.07 13.82
N PRO A 178 -17.04 17.39 14.54
CA PRO A 178 -15.82 16.59 14.52
C PRO A 178 -16.05 15.19 15.11
N GLN A 179 -15.74 14.17 14.32
CA GLN A 179 -15.86 12.75 14.67
C GLN A 179 -14.53 12.03 14.50
N ALA A 180 -14.40 10.85 15.09
CA ALA A 180 -13.25 10.00 14.88
C ALA A 180 -13.44 9.15 13.62
N SER A 181 -12.58 9.36 12.63
CA SER A 181 -12.54 8.55 11.41
C SER A 181 -11.82 7.21 11.63
N THR A 182 -10.94 7.17 12.63
CA THR A 182 -10.06 6.03 12.92
C THR A 182 -9.85 5.91 14.42
N VAL A 183 -9.98 4.70 14.97
CA VAL A 183 -9.76 4.41 16.39
C VAL A 183 -8.93 3.14 16.52
N LYS A 184 -7.83 3.22 17.27
CA LYS A 184 -6.88 2.15 17.54
C LYS A 184 -6.71 1.98 19.05
N ILE A 185 -6.85 0.76 19.55
CA ILE A 185 -6.66 0.46 20.97
C ILE A 185 -5.17 0.53 21.32
N VAL A 186 -4.85 1.27 22.39
CA VAL A 186 -3.47 1.47 22.88
C VAL A 186 -3.31 0.81 24.24
N ASP A 187 -4.29 1.01 25.12
CA ASP A 187 -4.28 0.45 26.46
C ASP A 187 -5.67 -0.04 26.87
N LYS A 188 -5.73 -1.25 27.40
CA LYS A 188 -6.99 -1.83 27.87
C LYS A 188 -7.06 -1.75 29.39
N PRO A 189 -8.16 -1.23 29.97
CA PRO A 189 -8.42 -1.44 31.37
C PRO A 189 -8.52 -2.95 31.61
N GLY A 190 -7.64 -3.50 32.46
CA GLY A 190 -7.85 -4.84 33.03
C GLY A 190 -6.87 -5.98 32.72
N VAL A 191 -5.64 -5.75 32.21
CA VAL A 191 -4.60 -6.82 32.22
C VAL A 191 -3.43 -6.54 33.18
N ARG A 192 -3.42 -5.42 33.89
CA ARG A 192 -2.51 -5.18 35.03
C ARG A 192 -3.21 -4.49 36.22
N ALA A 193 -4.22 -5.14 36.77
CA ALA A 193 -4.63 -4.92 38.16
C ALA A 193 -4.21 -6.15 38.99
N GLY A 194 -2.89 -6.41 39.03
CA GLY A 194 -2.29 -7.48 39.80
C GLY A 194 -1.24 -6.93 40.76
N LYS A 195 -1.69 -6.61 41.99
CA LYS A 195 -0.92 -6.32 43.21
C LYS A 195 0.00 -5.08 43.19
N SER A 196 -0.52 -3.99 43.71
CA SER A 196 0.21 -3.16 44.68
C SER A 196 -0.78 -2.69 45.75
N SER A 197 -0.94 -3.52 46.78
CA SER A 197 -1.44 -3.07 48.07
C SER A 197 -0.32 -2.27 48.73
N GLU A 198 -0.41 -0.95 48.77
CA GLU A 198 0.29 -0.19 49.79
C GLU A 198 -0.63 0.90 50.34
N LYS A 199 -1.24 0.49 51.45
CA LYS A 199 -1.85 1.20 52.57
C LYS A 199 -1.95 2.72 52.46
N LEU A 200 -3.20 3.16 52.50
CA LEU A 200 -3.65 4.31 53.28
C LEU A 200 -2.95 4.31 54.65
N VAL A 201 -2.08 5.29 54.88
CA VAL A 201 -1.73 5.72 56.23
C VAL A 201 -2.59 6.95 56.50
N GLU A 202 -3.58 6.77 57.35
CA GLU A 202 -4.35 7.86 57.94
C GLU A 202 -3.43 8.79 58.74
N THR A 203 -3.64 10.08 58.56
CA THR A 203 -3.13 11.14 59.43
C THR A 203 -3.79 11.03 60.81
N PRO A 204 -3.05 11.27 61.91
CA PRO A 204 -3.67 11.78 63.13
C PRO A 204 -3.48 13.30 63.29
N LEU A 205 -4.57 13.93 63.71
CA LEU A 205 -4.75 15.31 64.16
C LEU A 205 -3.87 15.68 65.38
N ASP A 206 -3.42 16.94 65.41
CA ASP A 206 -2.99 17.80 66.53
C ASP A 206 -2.32 17.22 67.81
N TRP A 207 -1.09 17.70 68.07
CA TRP A 207 -0.64 18.32 69.34
C TRP A 207 0.63 19.16 69.12
#